data_AF-G0TB26-F1
#
_entry.id   AF-G0TB26-F1
#
_cell.length_a   1.000
_cell.length_b   1.000
_cell.length_c   1.000
_cell.angle_alpha   90.00
_cell.angle_beta   90.00
_cell.angle_gamma   90.00
#
_symmetry.space_group_name_H-M   'P 1'
#
loop_
_entity.id
_entity.type
_entity.pdbx_description
1 polymer ?
#
loop_
_entity_poly.entity_id
_entity_poly.type
_entity_poly.pdbx_seq_one_letter_code
_entity_poly.pdbx_strand_id
1 'polypeptide(L)'
;VDVNTEVGVIRDIRLKELRLYTDYGRCSRPLFIVEKQKLLIKKKDILALQQRESPEEVGWHDLVAKGYIEYVDTEEEETTMISMTIN
;
A
#
# COMPACT_ATOMS: atom_id res chain seq x y z
N VAL A 1 12.63 2.96 -8.03
CA VAL A 1 11.74 3.75 -8.90
C VAL A 1 10.83 4.50 -7.95
N ASP A 2 10.99 5.81 -7.91
CA ASP A 2 10.57 6.68 -6.80
C ASP A 2 9.28 7.39 -7.22
N VAL A 3 8.15 6.68 -7.14
CA VAL A 3 6.82 7.27 -7.36
C VAL A 3 6.27 7.66 -6.01
N ASN A 4 5.84 8.92 -5.84
CA ASN A 4 5.24 9.37 -4.60
C ASN A 4 4.00 8.51 -4.28
N THR A 5 3.88 8.07 -3.03
CA THR A 5 2.78 7.24 -2.50
C THR A 5 1.40 7.87 -2.68
N GLU A 6 1.34 9.16 -2.96
CA GLU A 6 0.10 9.88 -3.24
C GLU A 6 -0.37 9.73 -4.69
N VAL A 7 0.50 9.33 -5.62
CA VAL A 7 0.13 9.20 -7.04
C VAL A 7 -0.73 7.96 -7.24
N GLY A 8 -1.97 8.15 -7.70
CA GLY A 8 -2.87 7.05 -8.04
C GLY A 8 -2.59 6.55 -9.46
N VAL A 9 -2.56 5.23 -9.65
CA VAL A 9 -2.28 4.58 -10.94
C VAL A 9 -3.33 3.53 -11.23
N ILE A 10 -4.17 3.79 -12.23
CA ILE A 10 -5.28 2.90 -12.58
C ILE A 10 -5.10 2.37 -13.99
N ARG A 11 -5.18 1.04 -14.12
CA ARG A 11 -5.13 0.36 -15.42
C ARG A 11 -6.48 -0.27 -15.75
N ASP A 12 -7.21 0.35 -16.66
CA ASP A 12 -8.40 -0.26 -17.25
C ASP A 12 -8.00 -1.23 -18.35
N ILE A 13 -8.07 -2.53 -18.05
CA ILE A 13 -7.68 -3.60 -18.97
C ILE A 13 -8.64 -3.70 -20.17
N ARG A 14 -9.93 -3.42 -19.95
CA ARG A 14 -10.98 -3.58 -20.96
C ARG A 14 -10.88 -2.47 -22.00
N LEU A 15 -10.71 -1.24 -21.54
CA LEU A 15 -10.55 -0.06 -22.39
C LEU A 15 -9.12 0.12 -22.92
N LYS A 16 -8.15 -0.63 -22.38
CA LYS A 16 -6.72 -0.50 -22.67
C LYS A 16 -6.17 0.89 -22.34
N GLU A 17 -6.63 1.45 -21.22
CA GLU A 17 -6.25 2.79 -20.76
C GLU A 17 -5.42 2.70 -19.47
N LEU A 18 -4.48 3.64 -19.34
CA LEU A 18 -3.73 3.90 -18.11
C LEU A 18 -4.03 5.34 -17.69
N ARG A 19 -4.55 5.51 -16.47
CA ARG A 19 -4.87 6.82 -15.88
C ARG A 19 -3.93 7.06 -14.70
N LEU A 20 -3.38 8.27 -14.63
CA LEU A 20 -2.47 8.71 -13.57
C LEU A 20 -3.09 9.93 -12.90
N TYR A 21 -3.23 9.86 -11.57
CA TYR A 21 -3.83 10.90 -10.75
C TYR A 21 -2.79 11.48 -9.80
N THR A 22 -2.59 12.79 -9.85
CA THR A 22 -1.65 13.54 -9.01
C THR A 22 -2.33 14.74 -8.33
N ASP A 23 -3.66 14.78 -8.38
CA ASP A 23 -4.48 15.78 -7.75
C ASP A 23 -4.54 15.58 -6.23
N TYR A 24 -4.75 16.69 -5.52
CA TYR A 24 -4.91 16.74 -4.08
C TYR A 24 -6.38 16.51 -3.69
N GLY A 25 -6.61 16.06 -2.45
CA GLY A 25 -7.96 15.91 -1.90
C GLY A 25 -8.65 14.58 -2.20
N ARG A 26 -7.99 13.65 -2.90
CA ARG A 26 -8.43 12.26 -3.02
C ARG A 26 -8.41 11.58 -1.65
N CYS A 27 -9.46 10.83 -1.36
CA CYS A 27 -9.53 10.00 -0.16
C CYS A 27 -8.80 8.68 -0.44
N SER A 28 -7.76 8.39 0.32
CA SER A 28 -7.03 7.12 0.26
C SER A 28 -6.96 6.44 1.63
N ARG A 29 -6.79 5.12 1.61
CA ARG A 29 -6.61 4.32 2.83
C ARG A 29 -5.44 3.34 2.67
N PRO A 30 -4.65 3.11 3.73
CA PRO A 30 -3.54 2.17 3.66
C PRO A 30 -4.03 0.71 3.71
N LEU A 31 -3.50 -0.12 2.82
CA LEU A 31 -3.76 -1.55 2.74
C LEU A 31 -2.45 -2.36 2.74
N PHE A 32 -2.50 -3.60 3.22
CA PHE A 32 -1.34 -4.50 3.13
C PHE A 32 -1.18 -5.06 1.72
N ILE A 33 0.06 -5.11 1.26
CA ILE A 33 0.38 -5.68 -0.05
C ILE A 33 0.44 -7.21 0.04
N VAL A 34 -0.22 -7.87 -0.92
CA VAL A 34 -0.27 -9.33 -1.07
C VAL A 34 0.44 -9.73 -2.35
N GLU A 35 1.40 -10.64 -2.26
CA GLU A 35 2.07 -11.24 -3.41
C GLU A 35 1.98 -12.77 -3.34
N LYS A 36 1.60 -13.43 -4.45
CA LYS A 36 1.47 -14.91 -4.53
C LYS A 36 0.63 -15.48 -3.38
N GLN A 37 -0.52 -14.86 -3.09
CA GLN A 37 -1.44 -15.23 -2.01
C GLN A 37 -0.83 -15.19 -0.61
N LYS A 38 0.21 -14.38 -0.39
CA LYS A 38 0.84 -14.18 0.91
C LYS A 38 1.05 -12.69 1.16
N LEU A 39 0.77 -12.24 2.38
CA LEU A 39 1.14 -10.90 2.81
C LEU A 39 2.65 -10.72 2.73
N LEU A 40 3.09 -9.55 2.27
CA LEU A 40 4.51 -9.20 2.24
C LEU A 40 5.06 -8.94 3.66
N ILE A 41 4.30 -8.23 4.49
CA ILE A 41 4.63 -8.03 5.90
C ILE A 41 4.70 -9.37 6.65
N LYS A 42 5.74 -9.57 7.45
CA LYS A 42 5.95 -10.79 8.25
C LYS A 42 5.90 -10.50 9.75
N LYS A 43 5.75 -11.55 10.55
CA LYS A 43 5.74 -11.46 12.03
C LYS A 43 6.99 -10.76 12.58
N LYS A 44 8.16 -10.94 11.96
CA LYS A 44 9.40 -10.26 12.37
C LYS A 44 9.28 -8.73 12.28
N ASP A 45 8.59 -8.22 11.26
CA ASP A 45 8.46 -6.79 11.03
C ASP A 45 7.49 -6.19 12.06
N ILE A 46 6.43 -6.93 12.40
CA ILE A 46 5.49 -6.57 13.47
C ILE A 46 6.20 -6.55 14.83
N LEU A 47 7.04 -7.54 15.13
CA LEU A 47 7.81 -7.58 16.37
C LEU A 47 8.78 -6.40 16.47
N ALA A 48 9.47 -6.06 15.38
CA ALA A 48 10.36 -4.90 15.33
C ALA A 48 9.60 -3.59 15.61
N LEU A 49 8.39 -3.43 15.05
CA LEU A 49 7.53 -2.27 15.33
C LEU A 49 7.09 -2.20 16.81
N GLN A 50 6.82 -3.35 17.43
CA GLN A 50 6.36 -3.42 18.82
C GLN A 50 7.48 -3.18 19.83
N GLN A 51 8.70 -3.59 19.49
CA GLN A 51 9.88 -3.47 20.35
C GLN A 51 10.61 -2.14 20.18
N ARG A 52 10.09 -1.22 19.36
CA ARG A 52 10.77 0.04 19.08
C ARG A 52 10.92 0.88 20.35
N GLU A 53 12.13 1.34 20.64
CA GLU A 53 12.43 2.18 21.81
C GLU A 53 12.45 3.68 21.44
N SER A 54 12.90 4.00 20.23
CA SER A 54 12.89 5.36 19.67
C SER A 54 11.91 5.53 18.48
N PRO A 55 11.31 6.72 18.30
CA PRO A 55 10.61 7.09 17.07
C PRO A 55 11.46 7.04 15.79
N GLU A 56 12.80 7.11 15.91
CA GLU A 56 13.73 7.01 14.77
C GLU A 56 13.98 5.57 14.31
N GLU A 57 13.51 4.57 15.06
CA GLU A 57 13.52 3.17 14.65
C GLU A 57 12.42 2.87 13.62
N VAL A 58 12.27 1.60 13.24
CA VAL A 58 11.28 1.13 12.26
C VAL A 58 9.89 1.69 12.60
N GLY A 59 9.39 2.54 11.72
CA GLY A 59 8.12 3.24 11.85
C GLY A 59 7.19 3.01 10.66
N TRP A 60 6.12 3.80 10.59
CA TRP A 60 5.14 3.71 9.51
C TRP A 60 5.77 3.98 8.13
N HIS A 61 6.59 5.03 8.02
CA HIS A 61 7.27 5.39 6.78
C HIS A 61 8.15 4.25 6.26
N ASP A 62 8.78 3.46 7.15
CA ASP A 62 9.56 2.29 6.74
C ASP A 62 8.70 1.18 6.16
N LEU A 63 7.49 0.95 6.69
CA LEU A 63 6.58 -0.07 6.14
C LEU A 63 6.12 0.29 4.74
N VAL A 64 5.83 1.57 4.51
CA VAL A 64 5.46 2.09 3.19
C VAL A 64 6.65 2.00 2.25
N ALA A 65 7.84 2.48 2.67
CA ALA A 65 9.06 2.43 1.86
C ALA A 65 9.52 1.00 1.53
N LYS A 66 9.29 0.03 2.43
CA LYS A 66 9.55 -1.41 2.19
C LYS A 66 8.51 -2.07 1.28
N GLY A 67 7.43 -1.38 0.91
CA GLY A 67 6.35 -1.96 0.11
C GLY A 67 5.55 -3.02 0.87
N TYR A 68 5.38 -2.84 2.18
CA TYR A 68 4.48 -3.69 2.97
C TYR A 68 3.06 -3.13 3.01
N ILE A 69 2.94 -1.82 2.83
CA ILE A 69 1.70 -1.06 2.85
C ILE A 69 1.66 -0.17 1.61
N GLU A 70 0.49 -0.08 1.00
CA GLU A 70 0.20 0.80 -0.14
C GLU A 70 -1.05 1.64 0.19
N TYR A 71 -1.04 2.91 -0.21
CA TYR A 71 -2.24 3.75 -0.14
C TYR A 71 -3.06 3.53 -1.39
N VAL A 72 -4.33 3.17 -1.21
CA VAL A 72 -5.26 2.92 -2.30
C VAL A 72 -6.36 3.96 -2.22
N ASP A 73 -6.57 4.70 -3.31
CA ASP A 73 -7.67 5.65 -3.43
C ASP A 73 -8.98 4.98 -3.89
N THR A 74 -10.07 5.74 -3.86
CA THR A 74 -11.42 5.22 -4.19
C THR A 74 -11.52 4.67 -5.60
N GLU A 75 -10.77 5.21 -6.56
CA GLU A 75 -10.83 4.79 -7.96
C GLU A 75 -9.95 3.55 -8.19
N GLU A 76 -8.79 3.46 -7.54
CA GLU A 76 -7.93 2.27 -7.55
C GLU A 76 -8.63 1.06 -6.90
N GLU A 77 -9.43 1.32 -5.86
CA GLU A 77 -10.20 0.29 -5.15
C GLU A 77 -11.18 -0.46 -6.07
N GLU A 78 -11.70 0.16 -7.14
CA GLU A 78 -12.59 -0.51 -8.09
C GLU A 78 -11.92 -1.63 -8.89
N THR A 79 -10.60 -1.53 -9.08
CA THR A 79 -9.82 -2.49 -9.86
C THR A 79 -8.97 -3.42 -9.01
N THR A 80 -8.90 -3.16 -7.70
CA THR A 80 -8.11 -3.91 -6.74
C THR A 80 -8.95 -5.00 -6.07
N MET A 81 -8.34 -6.16 -5.82
CA MET A 81 -8.98 -7.23 -5.06
C MET A 81 -8.49 -7.20 -3.60
N ILE A 82 -9.43 -7.10 -2.67
CA ILE A 82 -9.14 -6.94 -1.24
C ILE A 82 -9.62 -8.18 -0.48
N SER A 83 -8.72 -8.79 0.29
CA SER A 83 -9.11 -9.83 1.25
C SER A 83 -9.59 -9.19 2.55
N MET A 84 -10.75 -9.65 3.05
CA MET A 84 -11.31 -9.17 4.30
C MET A 84 -10.62 -9.76 5.53
N THR A 85 -9.98 -10.93 5.38
CA THR A 85 -9.33 -11.66 6.47
C THR A 85 -7.99 -12.24 6.06
N ILE A 86 -7.16 -12.48 7.07
CA ILE A 86 -5.80 -13.03 6.95
C ILE A 86 -5.85 -14.45 7.55
N ASN A 87 -6.38 -15.42 6.80
CA ASN A 87 -6.39 -16.84 7.21
C ASN A 87 -5.30 -17.63 6.51
#